data_AF-A0A936SAZ4-F1
#
_entry.id   AF-A0A936SAZ4-F1
#
_cell.length_a   1.000
_cell.length_b   1.000
_cell.length_c   1.000
_cell.angle_alpha   90.00
_cell.angle_beta   90.00
_cell.angle_gamma   90.00
#
_symmetry.space_group_name_H-M   'P 1'
#
loop_
_entity.id
_entity.type
_entity.pdbx_description
1 polymer ?
#
loop_
_entity_poly.entity_id
_entity_poly.type
_entity_poly.pdbx_seq_one_letter_code
_entity_poly.pdbx_strand_id
1 'polypeptide(L)'
;MTKSASTVFGALVLAATAFTAAPAARAIEEPAFAVLRALDDQVELRRYASYVVAEVLVPGPADEAGNQAFPILAGYIFGKNKGERKLEMTAPVTQAVAPMKLPMTAPVTQAPAAGGFIVQFVLPRSVTLASAPQPLDDRVMLREVPPGRVAAIRFSGIWSDANYNEHLALLQAALKTAGQPWTGDPVYARYNAPFTPWFMRRNEIWLALPD
;
A
#
# COMPACT_ATOMS: atom_id res chain seq x y z
N MET A 1 -73.42 -20.36 -22.33
CA MET A 1 -72.45 -20.17 -23.43
C MET A 1 -72.26 -18.67 -23.65
N THR A 2 -71.02 -18.24 -23.91
CA THR A 2 -70.54 -16.89 -24.37
C THR A 2 -70.80 -15.68 -23.43
N LYS A 3 -69.81 -15.19 -22.65
CA LYS A 3 -68.66 -14.29 -22.93
C LYS A 3 -69.02 -12.82 -23.30
N SER A 4 -68.53 -11.88 -22.48
CA SER A 4 -67.84 -10.59 -22.79
C SER A 4 -68.23 -9.51 -21.75
N ALA A 5 -67.44 -9.18 -20.72
CA ALA A 5 -66.19 -8.38 -20.67
C ALA A 5 -66.34 -6.89 -21.08
N SER A 6 -66.07 -5.98 -20.14
CA SER A 6 -65.66 -4.58 -20.37
C SER A 6 -64.79 -4.06 -19.21
N THR A 7 -63.49 -4.20 -19.43
CA THR A 7 -62.33 -3.35 -19.13
C THR A 7 -62.49 -2.15 -18.17
N VAL A 8 -61.68 -2.14 -17.10
CA VAL A 8 -61.31 -0.94 -16.33
C VAL A 8 -59.87 -0.56 -16.69
N PHE A 9 -59.68 0.73 -16.95
CA PHE A 9 -58.43 1.38 -17.37
C PHE A 9 -57.47 1.51 -16.16
N GLY A 10 -56.30 0.85 -16.22
CA GLY A 10 -55.23 1.00 -15.23
C GLY A 10 -54.06 1.76 -15.84
N ALA A 11 -53.79 2.98 -15.35
CA ALA A 11 -52.64 3.78 -15.74
C ALA A 11 -51.34 3.18 -15.18
N LEU A 12 -50.42 2.78 -16.06
CA LEU A 12 -49.11 2.26 -15.72
C LEU A 12 -48.10 3.42 -15.69
N VAL A 13 -47.64 3.82 -14.51
CA VAL A 13 -46.52 4.75 -14.35
C VAL A 13 -45.22 3.95 -14.45
N LEU A 14 -44.47 4.12 -15.55
CA LEU A 14 -43.11 3.56 -15.69
C LEU A 14 -42.13 4.45 -14.91
N ALA A 15 -41.69 3.99 -13.74
CA ALA A 15 -40.54 4.56 -13.06
C ALA A 15 -39.26 3.99 -13.68
N ALA A 16 -38.57 4.80 -14.50
CA ALA A 16 -37.25 4.45 -15.02
C ALA A 16 -36.20 4.66 -13.91
N THR A 17 -35.80 3.58 -13.24
CA THR A 17 -34.64 3.59 -12.35
C THR A 17 -33.36 3.60 -13.19
N ALA A 18 -32.71 4.75 -13.27
CA ALA A 18 -31.36 4.87 -13.80
C ALA A 18 -30.40 4.15 -12.84
N PHE A 19 -29.92 2.97 -13.25
CA PHE A 19 -28.84 2.28 -12.56
C PHE A 19 -27.54 2.99 -12.93
N THR A 20 -27.13 3.96 -12.12
CA THR A 20 -25.81 4.57 -12.26
C THR A 20 -24.78 3.54 -11.81
N ALA A 21 -24.11 2.91 -12.78
CA ALA A 21 -22.96 2.07 -12.52
C ALA A 21 -21.90 2.94 -11.81
N ALA A 22 -21.68 2.69 -10.51
CA ALA A 22 -20.57 3.28 -9.80
C ALA A 22 -19.27 2.93 -10.56
N PRO A 23 -18.37 3.88 -10.82
CA PRO A 23 -17.11 3.58 -11.46
C PRO A 23 -16.37 2.58 -10.57
N ALA A 24 -15.95 1.45 -11.16
CA ALA A 24 -15.14 0.46 -10.47
C ALA A 24 -13.90 1.17 -9.91
N ALA A 25 -13.81 1.25 -8.58
CA ALA A 25 -12.61 1.73 -7.92
C ALA A 25 -11.47 0.81 -8.37
N ARG A 26 -10.51 1.36 -9.13
CA ARG A 26 -9.30 0.65 -9.51
C ARG A 26 -8.58 0.31 -8.19
N ALA A 27 -8.58 -0.96 -7.80
CA ALA A 27 -7.89 -1.40 -6.59
C ALA A 27 -6.41 -1.02 -6.72
N ILE A 28 -5.90 -0.24 -5.77
CA ILE A 28 -4.47 0.02 -5.65
C ILE A 28 -3.82 -1.31 -5.26
N GLU A 29 -2.77 -1.70 -5.97
CA GLU A 29 -2.12 -2.98 -5.73
C GLU A 29 -1.41 -2.99 -4.37
N GLU A 30 -1.51 -4.10 -3.64
CA GLU A 30 -0.86 -4.31 -2.34
C GLU A 30 0.02 -5.57 -2.35
N PRO A 31 1.08 -5.64 -1.52
CA PRO A 31 1.89 -6.85 -1.38
C PRO A 31 1.02 -8.01 -0.91
N ALA A 32 1.27 -9.20 -1.47
CA ALA A 32 0.47 -10.39 -1.15
C ALA A 32 0.77 -10.88 0.27
N PHE A 33 -0.28 -11.15 1.04
CA PHE A 33 -0.16 -11.77 2.35
C PHE A 33 -1.28 -12.79 2.62
N ALA A 34 -1.02 -13.70 3.55
CA ALA A 34 -2.01 -14.58 4.15
C ALA A 34 -2.23 -14.21 5.62
N VAL A 35 -3.48 -14.14 6.07
CA VAL A 35 -3.78 -13.99 7.50
C VAL A 35 -3.57 -15.34 8.18
N LEU A 36 -2.63 -15.40 9.11
CA LEU A 36 -2.32 -16.59 9.91
C LEU A 36 -3.28 -16.72 11.09
N ARG A 37 -3.60 -15.59 11.74
CA ARG A 37 -4.47 -15.54 12.92
C ARG A 37 -4.96 -14.11 13.14
N ALA A 38 -6.25 -13.93 13.43
CA ALA A 38 -6.76 -12.69 14.02
C ALA A 38 -6.62 -12.78 15.55
N LEU A 39 -6.05 -11.76 16.19
CA LEU A 39 -5.98 -11.66 17.65
C LEU A 39 -7.22 -10.95 18.21
N ASP A 40 -7.71 -9.94 17.50
CA ASP A 40 -8.96 -9.21 17.76
C ASP A 40 -9.52 -8.62 16.44
N ASP A 41 -10.42 -7.64 16.53
CA ASP A 41 -11.07 -6.99 15.39
C ASP A 41 -10.15 -6.03 14.60
N GLN A 42 -9.03 -5.61 15.20
CA GLN A 42 -8.09 -4.65 14.61
C GLN A 42 -6.72 -5.26 14.33
N VAL A 43 -6.35 -6.34 15.02
CA VAL A 43 -5.01 -6.95 15.03
C VAL A 43 -5.01 -8.31 14.36
N GLU A 44 -4.16 -8.43 13.34
CA GLU A 44 -3.93 -9.67 12.59
C GLU A 44 -2.45 -10.05 12.58
N LEU A 45 -2.17 -11.34 12.70
CA LEU A 45 -0.88 -11.93 12.35
C LEU A 45 -0.94 -12.35 10.88
N ARG A 46 -0.03 -11.81 10.07
CA ARG A 46 0.03 -12.00 8.62
C ARG A 46 1.38 -12.59 8.21
N ARG A 47 1.39 -13.35 7.12
CA ARG A 47 2.61 -13.76 6.40
C ARG A 47 2.64 -13.09 5.04
N TYR A 48 3.61 -12.22 4.83
CA TYR A 48 3.86 -11.58 3.53
C TYR A 48 4.76 -12.47 2.66
N ALA A 49 4.46 -12.52 1.36
CA ALA A 49 5.40 -12.99 0.35
C ALA A 49 6.54 -11.98 0.17
N SER A 50 7.60 -12.34 -0.56
CA SER A 50 8.61 -11.33 -0.93
C SER A 50 8.00 -10.28 -1.86
N TYR A 51 8.51 -9.05 -1.75
CA TYR A 51 8.12 -7.94 -2.62
C TYR A 51 9.28 -6.97 -2.77
N VAL A 52 9.25 -6.20 -3.85
CA VAL A 52 10.28 -5.19 -4.13
C VAL A 52 9.81 -3.83 -3.67
N VAL A 53 10.71 -3.04 -3.10
CA VAL A 53 10.46 -1.66 -2.71
C VAL A 53 11.45 -0.72 -3.38
N ALA A 54 10.99 0.51 -3.62
CA ALA A 54 11.86 1.67 -3.77
C ALA A 54 11.87 2.42 -2.43
N GLU A 55 13.05 2.65 -1.86
CA GLU A 55 13.21 3.26 -0.55
C GLU A 55 14.16 4.47 -0.58
N VAL A 56 13.93 5.41 0.32
CA VAL A 56 14.78 6.58 0.52
C VAL A 56 14.92 6.86 2.01
N LEU A 57 16.13 7.21 2.45
CA LEU A 57 16.41 7.71 3.79
C LEU A 57 16.23 9.23 3.79
N VAL A 58 15.40 9.74 4.69
CA VAL A 58 15.17 11.18 4.87
C VAL A 58 15.48 11.60 6.31
N PRO A 59 16.16 12.73 6.53
CA PRO A 59 16.47 13.21 7.88
C PRO A 59 15.28 13.90 8.53
N GLY A 60 15.36 14.06 9.85
CA GLY A 60 14.37 14.80 10.63
C GLY A 60 13.28 13.93 11.26
N PRO A 61 12.20 14.56 11.75
CA PRO A 61 11.16 13.88 12.52
C PRO A 61 10.18 13.07 11.66
N ALA A 62 9.37 12.24 12.32
CA ALA A 62 8.51 11.26 11.68
C ALA A 62 7.37 11.87 10.84
N ASP A 63 6.81 13.00 11.26
CA ASP A 63 5.79 13.76 10.53
C ASP A 63 6.30 14.24 9.17
N GLU A 64 7.54 14.71 9.13
CA GLU A 64 8.12 15.30 7.93
C GLU A 64 8.58 14.25 6.93
N ALA A 65 8.99 13.06 7.40
CA ALA A 65 9.59 12.02 6.58
C ALA A 65 8.75 11.67 5.35
N GLY A 66 7.43 11.51 5.51
CA GLY A 66 6.52 11.22 4.40
C GLY A 66 6.50 12.34 3.34
N ASN A 67 6.46 13.59 3.78
CA ASN A 67 6.40 14.75 2.87
C ASN A 67 7.72 14.98 2.14
N GLN A 68 8.86 14.68 2.79
CA GLN A 68 10.17 14.76 2.16
C GLN A 68 10.39 13.62 1.15
N ALA A 69 10.01 12.39 1.49
CA ALA A 69 10.25 11.22 0.66
C ALA A 69 9.29 11.11 -0.53
N PHE A 70 8.03 11.51 -0.38
CA PHE A 70 7.00 11.29 -1.39
C PHE A 70 7.36 11.89 -2.77
N PRO A 71 7.81 13.15 -2.91
CA PRO A 71 8.17 13.70 -4.21
C PRO A 71 9.34 12.97 -4.89
N ILE A 72 10.28 12.43 -4.11
CA ILE A 72 11.44 11.68 -4.60
C ILE A 72 10.98 10.35 -5.19
N LEU A 73 10.25 9.56 -4.39
CA LEU A 73 9.75 8.24 -4.79
C LEU A 73 8.68 8.35 -5.90
N ALA A 74 7.80 9.35 -5.83
CA ALA A 74 6.85 9.65 -6.90
C ALA A 74 7.58 10.02 -8.20
N GLY A 75 8.66 10.81 -8.11
CA GLY A 75 9.52 11.10 -9.25
C GLY A 75 10.02 9.82 -9.94
N TYR A 76 10.52 8.86 -9.17
CA TYR A 76 10.95 7.57 -9.67
C TYR A 76 9.81 6.80 -10.37
N ILE A 77 8.65 6.64 -9.71
CA ILE A 77 7.49 5.91 -10.24
C ILE A 77 6.94 6.57 -11.51
N PHE A 78 6.94 7.91 -11.59
CA PHE A 78 6.38 8.65 -12.74
C PHE A 78 7.38 8.92 -13.87
N GLY A 79 8.54 8.30 -13.86
CA GLY A 79 9.47 8.27 -14.99
C GLY A 79 10.81 8.98 -14.80
N LYS A 80 11.24 9.28 -13.57
CA LYS A 80 12.64 9.67 -13.29
C LYS A 80 13.51 8.42 -13.07
N ASN A 81 13.52 7.54 -14.06
CA ASN A 81 14.29 6.31 -14.10
C ASN A 81 14.83 6.06 -15.52
N LYS A 82 15.80 5.16 -15.66
CA LYS A 82 16.44 4.84 -16.95
C LYS A 82 15.61 3.89 -17.84
N GLY A 83 14.36 3.62 -17.50
CA GLY A 83 13.52 2.66 -18.21
C GLY A 83 13.86 1.20 -17.90
N GLU A 84 13.40 0.28 -18.76
CA GLU A 84 13.62 -1.16 -18.58
C GLU A 84 15.10 -1.52 -18.42
N ARG A 85 15.41 -2.28 -17.37
CA ARG A 85 16.72 -2.90 -17.21
C ARG A 85 16.82 -4.07 -18.18
N LYS A 86 17.25 -3.80 -19.43
CA LYS A 86 17.61 -4.87 -20.36
C LYS A 86 18.79 -5.64 -19.75
N LEU A 87 18.55 -6.90 -19.40
CA LEU A 87 19.61 -7.85 -19.07
C LEU A 87 20.42 -8.06 -20.35
N GLU A 88 21.54 -7.34 -20.46
CA GLU A 88 22.48 -7.43 -21.58
C GLU A 88 22.97 -8.88 -21.75
N MET A 89 22.57 -9.53 -22.84
CA MET A 89 23.31 -10.60 -23.51
C MET A 89 23.02 -10.51 -25.01
N THR A 90 23.40 -9.40 -25.66
CA THR A 90 23.85 -9.31 -27.07
C THR A 90 24.08 -7.85 -27.47
N ALA A 91 25.30 -7.52 -27.87
CA ALA A 91 25.68 -6.22 -28.45
C ALA A 91 25.06 -5.98 -29.84
N PRO A 92 25.05 -4.74 -30.37
CA PRO A 92 24.93 -3.44 -29.70
C PRO A 92 23.48 -2.94 -29.83
N VAL A 93 22.89 -2.41 -28.74
CA VAL A 93 21.59 -1.73 -28.85
C VAL A 93 21.78 -0.24 -28.61
N THR A 94 22.02 0.50 -29.70
CA THR A 94 21.83 1.96 -29.77
C THR A 94 20.33 2.26 -29.75
N GLN A 95 19.69 2.06 -28.61
CA GLN A 95 18.39 2.65 -28.31
C GLN A 95 18.45 3.11 -26.86
N ALA A 96 18.50 4.44 -26.67
CA ALA A 96 18.30 5.04 -25.36
C ALA A 96 16.98 4.51 -24.81
N VAL A 97 17.05 3.71 -23.74
CA VAL A 97 15.86 3.11 -23.14
C VAL A 97 15.01 4.25 -22.57
N ALA A 98 13.76 4.35 -23.02
CA ALA A 98 12.86 5.41 -22.61
C ALA A 98 12.43 5.21 -21.14
N PRO A 99 12.23 6.30 -20.37
CA PRO A 99 11.77 6.18 -18.99
C PRO A 99 10.45 5.41 -18.86
N MET A 100 10.33 4.59 -17.82
CA MET A 100 9.16 3.76 -17.56
C MET A 100 8.28 4.36 -16.48
N LYS A 101 6.96 4.39 -16.68
CA LYS A 101 6.00 4.71 -15.62
C LYS A 101 5.54 3.44 -14.92
N LEU A 102 5.59 3.44 -13.60
CA LEU A 102 5.10 2.36 -12.75
C LEU A 102 3.71 2.74 -12.20
N PRO A 103 2.77 1.77 -12.07
CA PRO A 103 1.56 1.97 -11.29
C PRO A 103 1.88 2.30 -9.83
N MET A 104 1.06 3.17 -9.22
CA MET A 104 1.09 3.38 -7.77
C MET A 104 0.56 2.14 -7.04
N THR A 105 1.20 1.80 -5.94
CA THR A 105 0.81 0.70 -5.05
C THR A 105 0.61 1.23 -3.62
N ALA A 106 0.15 0.36 -2.74
CA ALA A 106 0.08 0.57 -1.31
C ALA A 106 0.70 -0.64 -0.59
N PRO A 107 1.09 -0.54 0.69
CA PRO A 107 1.22 0.70 1.45
C PRO A 107 2.47 1.50 1.09
N VAL A 108 2.49 2.75 1.53
CA VAL A 108 3.71 3.52 1.77
C VAL A 108 4.12 3.28 3.22
N THR A 109 5.28 2.65 3.43
CA THR A 109 5.80 2.36 4.77
C THR A 109 6.81 3.39 5.21
N GLN A 110 6.94 3.54 6.53
CA GLN A 110 7.92 4.40 7.18
C GLN A 110 8.43 3.71 8.43
N ALA A 111 9.76 3.64 8.59
CA ALA A 111 10.42 3.03 9.74
C ALA A 111 11.59 3.89 10.23
N PRO A 112 11.90 3.90 11.54
CA PRO A 112 13.10 4.55 12.07
C PRO A 112 14.38 3.97 11.47
N ALA A 113 15.39 4.82 11.27
CA ALA A 113 16.72 4.42 10.84
C ALA A 113 17.79 5.36 11.42
N ALA A 114 19.06 4.94 11.36
CA ALA A 114 20.16 5.81 11.73
C ALA A 114 20.15 7.08 10.85
N GLY A 115 20.01 8.25 11.47
CA GLY A 115 19.98 9.54 10.76
C GLY A 115 18.60 10.00 10.27
N GLY A 116 17.51 9.27 10.57
CA GLY A 116 16.15 9.72 10.25
C GLY A 116 15.17 8.58 10.04
N PHE A 117 14.45 8.59 8.92
CA PHE A 117 13.44 7.59 8.58
C PHE A 117 13.65 7.04 7.18
N ILE A 118 13.49 5.72 7.04
CA ILE A 118 13.39 5.07 5.74
C ILE A 118 11.92 5.05 5.35
N VAL A 119 11.61 5.62 4.19
CA VAL A 119 10.27 5.59 3.58
C VAL A 119 10.33 4.70 2.34
N GLN A 120 9.35 3.82 2.18
CA GLN A 120 9.34 2.82 1.10
C GLN A 120 8.02 2.84 0.35
N PHE A 121 8.12 2.77 -0.98
CA PHE A 121 7.01 2.48 -1.86
C PHE A 121 7.14 1.05 -2.36
N VAL A 122 6.10 0.26 -2.20
CA VAL A 122 6.03 -1.08 -2.78
C VAL A 122 6.01 -0.95 -4.31
N LEU A 123 6.67 -1.85 -5.03
CA LEU A 123 6.55 -1.92 -6.47
C LEU A 123 5.44 -2.92 -6.86
N PRO A 124 4.80 -2.76 -8.04
CA PRO A 124 3.81 -3.71 -8.53
C PRO A 124 4.34 -5.15 -8.51
N ARG A 125 3.48 -6.15 -8.28
CA ARG A 125 3.93 -7.55 -8.14
C ARG A 125 4.60 -8.11 -9.39
N SER A 126 4.36 -7.51 -10.56
CA SER A 126 5.03 -7.86 -11.81
C SER A 126 6.49 -7.40 -11.88
N VAL A 127 6.93 -6.53 -10.98
CA VAL A 127 8.28 -5.97 -10.98
C VAL A 127 9.17 -6.74 -10.00
N THR A 128 10.23 -7.33 -10.51
CA THR A 128 11.30 -7.95 -9.71
C THR A 128 12.45 -6.97 -9.54
N LEU A 129 13.37 -7.26 -8.60
CA LEU A 129 14.57 -6.41 -8.41
C LEU A 129 15.43 -6.35 -9.69
N ALA A 130 15.44 -7.44 -10.48
CA ALA A 130 16.16 -7.52 -11.74
C ALA A 130 15.48 -6.70 -12.86
N SER A 131 14.16 -6.59 -12.86
CA SER A 131 13.40 -5.86 -13.89
C SER A 131 13.04 -4.42 -13.49
N ALA A 132 13.25 -4.04 -12.23
CA ALA A 132 12.96 -2.70 -11.74
C ALA A 132 13.81 -1.66 -12.47
N PRO A 133 13.20 -0.57 -12.99
CA PRO A 133 13.93 0.51 -13.65
C PRO A 133 15.02 1.09 -12.76
N GLN A 134 16.20 1.36 -13.31
CA GLN A 134 17.25 2.00 -12.49
C GLN A 134 16.83 3.44 -12.15
N PRO A 135 16.81 3.84 -10.87
CA PRO A 135 16.53 5.22 -10.50
C PRO A 135 17.56 6.19 -11.09
N LEU A 136 17.13 7.41 -11.40
CA LEU A 136 18.04 8.51 -11.76
C LEU A 136 18.52 9.31 -10.55
N ASP A 137 17.79 9.22 -9.44
CA ASP A 137 18.13 9.87 -8.18
C ASP A 137 18.86 8.86 -7.31
N ASP A 138 20.15 9.11 -7.01
CA ASP A 138 21.01 8.19 -6.25
C ASP A 138 20.54 8.00 -4.79
N ARG A 139 19.61 8.83 -4.31
CA ARG A 139 18.98 8.65 -2.99
C ARG A 139 17.95 7.52 -2.98
N VAL A 140 17.44 7.13 -4.16
CA VAL A 140 16.46 6.05 -4.29
C VAL A 140 17.19 4.72 -4.40
N MET A 141 16.97 3.86 -3.41
CA MET A 141 17.51 2.51 -3.39
C MET A 141 16.40 1.51 -3.71
N LEU A 142 16.74 0.48 -4.49
CA LEU A 142 15.84 -0.63 -4.78
C LEU A 142 16.25 -1.83 -3.95
N ARG A 143 15.29 -2.47 -3.29
CA ARG A 143 15.56 -3.61 -2.42
C ARG A 143 14.42 -4.62 -2.46
N GLU A 144 14.77 -5.90 -2.38
CA GLU A 144 13.80 -6.96 -2.11
C GLU A 144 13.60 -7.08 -0.60
N VAL A 145 12.34 -7.05 -0.17
CA VAL A 145 11.94 -7.41 1.18
C VAL A 145 11.65 -8.92 1.16
N PRO A 146 12.36 -9.73 1.97
CA PRO A 146 12.14 -11.17 2.00
C PRO A 146 10.75 -11.51 2.58
N PRO A 147 10.25 -12.74 2.36
CA PRO A 147 9.02 -13.19 3.00
C PRO A 147 9.17 -13.10 4.52
N GLY A 148 8.10 -12.70 5.20
CA GLY A 148 8.16 -12.45 6.64
C GLY A 148 6.82 -12.48 7.31
N ARG A 149 6.84 -12.71 8.62
CA ARG A 149 5.66 -12.65 9.48
C ARG A 149 5.58 -11.28 10.14
N VAL A 150 4.39 -10.69 10.15
CA VAL A 150 4.14 -9.42 10.84
C VAL A 150 2.85 -9.50 11.64
N ALA A 151 2.80 -8.79 12.76
CA ALA A 151 1.54 -8.41 13.38
C ALA A 151 1.18 -7.01 12.89
N ALA A 152 -0.05 -6.81 12.45
CA ALA A 152 -0.54 -5.54 11.95
C ALA A 152 -1.80 -5.13 12.72
N ILE A 153 -1.81 -3.92 13.28
CA ILE A 153 -3.03 -3.27 13.76
C ILE A 153 -3.55 -2.30 12.70
N ARG A 154 -4.86 -2.32 12.41
CA ARG A 154 -5.52 -1.40 11.49
C ARG A 154 -6.33 -0.35 12.24
N PHE A 155 -6.19 0.90 11.82
CA PHE A 155 -6.93 2.02 12.39
C PHE A 155 -7.16 3.14 11.37
N SER A 156 -7.92 4.16 11.80
CA SER A 156 -8.24 5.33 10.98
C SER A 156 -7.74 6.62 11.63
N GLY A 157 -7.83 7.74 10.91
CA GLY A 157 -7.39 9.03 11.44
C GLY A 157 -6.29 9.70 10.63
N ILE A 158 -5.92 10.89 11.10
CA ILE A 158 -4.70 11.57 10.68
C ILE A 158 -3.49 11.00 11.40
N TRP A 159 -2.30 11.24 10.83
CA TRP A 159 -1.06 11.01 11.54
C TRP A 159 -0.96 12.00 12.72
N SER A 160 -0.64 11.48 13.90
CA SER A 160 -0.20 12.21 15.08
C SER A 160 0.54 11.26 16.00
N ASP A 161 1.49 11.76 16.79
CA ASP A 161 2.22 10.93 17.76
C ASP A 161 1.27 10.25 18.76
N ALA A 162 0.21 10.96 19.19
CA ALA A 162 -0.78 10.40 20.10
C ALA A 162 -1.51 9.20 19.49
N ASN A 163 -2.04 9.35 18.26
CA ASN A 163 -2.77 8.29 17.57
C ASN A 163 -1.85 7.09 17.26
N TYR A 164 -0.60 7.37 16.86
CA TYR A 164 0.40 6.34 16.62
C TYR A 164 0.75 5.57 17.91
N ASN A 165 1.06 6.26 19.01
CA ASN A 165 1.46 5.63 20.26
C ASN A 165 0.31 4.85 20.91
N GLU A 166 -0.92 5.33 20.81
CA GLU A 166 -2.12 4.61 21.27
C GLU A 166 -2.24 3.25 20.57
N HIS A 167 -2.23 3.23 19.24
CA HIS A 167 -2.40 1.99 18.48
C HIS A 167 -1.17 1.07 18.57
N LEU A 168 0.04 1.62 18.70
CA LEU A 168 1.23 0.83 19.01
C LEU A 168 1.09 0.13 20.36
N ALA A 169 0.61 0.83 21.39
CA ALA A 169 0.39 0.25 22.72
C ALA A 169 -0.68 -0.85 22.68
N LEU A 170 -1.78 -0.66 21.94
CA LEU A 170 -2.81 -1.67 21.74
C LEU A 170 -2.25 -2.92 21.04
N LEU A 171 -1.49 -2.74 19.96
CA LEU A 171 -0.85 -3.85 19.24
C LEU A 171 0.09 -4.64 20.16
N GLN A 172 0.95 -3.95 20.90
CA GLN A 172 1.88 -4.60 21.83
C GLN A 172 1.14 -5.32 22.97
N ALA A 173 0.04 -4.77 23.47
CA ALA A 173 -0.79 -5.42 24.48
C ALA A 173 -1.45 -6.70 23.94
N ALA A 174 -2.03 -6.65 22.74
CA ALA A 174 -2.62 -7.82 22.09
C ALA A 174 -1.58 -8.94 21.88
N LEU A 175 -0.36 -8.58 21.44
CA LEU A 175 0.73 -9.53 21.27
C LEU A 175 1.19 -10.16 22.60
N LYS A 176 1.35 -9.35 23.66
CA LYS A 176 1.69 -9.85 25.00
C LYS A 176 0.65 -10.83 25.52
N THR A 177 -0.64 -10.50 25.41
CA THR A 177 -1.74 -11.39 25.82
C THR A 177 -1.75 -12.69 25.03
N ALA A 178 -1.42 -12.63 23.74
CA ALA A 178 -1.32 -13.80 22.88
C ALA A 178 -0.03 -14.62 23.07
N GLY A 179 0.91 -14.16 23.90
CA GLY A 179 2.22 -14.77 24.06
C GLY A 179 3.09 -14.72 22.81
N GLN A 180 2.83 -13.75 21.92
CA GLN A 180 3.52 -13.63 20.63
C GLN A 180 4.66 -12.61 20.74
N PRO A 181 5.94 -13.04 20.68
CA PRO A 181 7.07 -12.10 20.64
C PRO A 181 7.13 -11.38 19.29
N TRP A 182 7.77 -10.21 19.29
CA TRP A 182 8.11 -9.44 18.09
C TRP A 182 9.55 -8.93 18.15
N THR A 183 10.08 -8.48 17.02
CA THR A 183 11.45 -8.00 16.85
C THR A 183 11.49 -6.68 16.08
N GLY A 184 12.58 -5.94 16.27
CA GLY A 184 12.83 -4.69 15.55
C GLY A 184 11.90 -3.54 15.93
N ASP A 185 12.00 -2.46 15.16
CA ASP A 185 11.22 -1.25 15.33
C ASP A 185 9.86 -1.34 14.61
N PRO A 186 8.83 -0.61 15.09
CA PRO A 186 7.55 -0.59 14.42
C PRO A 186 7.61 0.12 13.07
N VAL A 187 6.83 -0.38 12.11
CA VAL A 187 6.68 0.19 10.77
C VAL A 187 5.31 0.82 10.66
N TYR A 188 5.25 2.10 10.31
CA TYR A 188 3.99 2.79 10.01
C TYR A 188 3.64 2.64 8.53
N ALA A 189 2.45 2.16 8.20
CA ALA A 189 2.00 1.87 6.84
C ALA A 189 0.74 2.67 6.47
N ARG A 190 0.83 3.46 5.40
CA ARG A 190 -0.26 4.30 4.87
C ARG A 190 -0.78 3.76 3.55
N TYR A 191 -2.10 3.64 3.40
CA TYR A 191 -2.71 3.03 2.21
C TYR A 191 -3.41 4.03 1.30
N ASN A 192 -3.79 5.17 1.84
CA ASN A 192 -4.66 6.11 1.15
C ASN A 192 -3.91 7.32 0.62
N ALA A 193 -4.43 7.86 -0.47
CA ALA A 193 -3.92 9.09 -1.05
C ALA A 193 -4.24 10.31 -0.15
N PRO A 194 -3.51 11.42 -0.30
CA PRO A 194 -3.69 12.62 0.54
C PRO A 194 -5.12 13.19 0.54
N PHE A 195 -5.86 13.03 -0.54
CA PHE A 195 -7.23 13.54 -0.69
C PHE A 195 -8.31 12.66 -0.03
N THR A 196 -7.98 11.45 0.44
CA THR A 196 -8.95 10.60 1.15
C THR A 196 -9.33 11.24 2.49
N PRO A 197 -10.64 11.39 2.81
CA PRO A 197 -11.09 11.92 4.10
C PRO A 197 -10.49 11.14 5.27
N TRP A 198 -10.07 11.83 6.33
CA TRP A 198 -9.24 11.25 7.41
C TRP A 198 -9.88 10.05 8.12
N PHE A 199 -11.20 10.05 8.31
CA PHE A 199 -11.95 8.96 8.94
C PHE A 199 -12.13 7.74 8.02
N MET A 200 -11.85 7.88 6.72
CA MET A 200 -11.86 6.78 5.75
C MET A 200 -10.45 6.24 5.46
N ARG A 201 -9.41 6.86 6.02
CA ARG A 201 -8.04 6.40 5.83
C ARG A 201 -7.83 5.10 6.60
N ARG A 202 -7.17 4.15 5.96
CA ARG A 202 -6.56 2.96 6.52
C ARG A 202 -5.11 3.28 6.79
N ASN A 203 -4.77 3.27 8.08
CA ASN A 203 -3.41 3.27 8.57
C ASN A 203 -3.17 1.94 9.27
N GLU A 204 -1.92 1.49 9.24
CA GLU A 204 -1.51 0.33 10.00
C GLU A 204 -0.17 0.57 10.70
N ILE A 205 0.05 -0.13 11.80
CA ILE A 205 1.37 -0.28 12.42
C ILE A 205 1.73 -1.76 12.38
N TRP A 206 2.93 -2.06 11.92
CA TRP A 206 3.44 -3.42 11.82
C TRP A 206 4.57 -3.64 12.82
N LEU A 207 4.58 -4.83 13.44
CA LEU A 207 5.70 -5.37 14.20
C LEU A 207 6.14 -6.68 13.57
N ALA A 208 7.44 -6.82 13.30
CA ALA A 208 7.99 -8.04 12.74
C ALA A 208 7.92 -9.17 13.78
N LEU A 209 7.52 -10.36 13.35
CA LEU A 209 7.48 -11.54 14.21
C LEU A 209 8.69 -12.43 13.90
N PRO A 210 9.30 -13.08 14.91
CA PRO A 210 10.27 -14.12 14.64
C PRO A 210 9.61 -15.28 13.90
N ASP A 211 10.41 -16.01 13.13
CA ASP A 211 9.96 -17.18 12.39
C ASP A 211 9.39 -18.28 13.29
#